data_AF-A0A7W8ZQV1-F1
#
_entry.id   AF-A0A7W8ZQV1-F1
#
_cell.length_a   1.000
_cell.length_b   1.000
_cell.length_c   1.000
_cell.angle_alpha   90.00
_cell.angle_beta   90.00
_cell.angle_gamma   90.00
#
_symmetry.space_group_name_H-M   'P 1'
#
loop_
_entity.id
_entity.type
_entity.pdbx_description
1 polymer ?
#
loop_
_entity_poly.entity_id
_entity_poly.type
_entity_poly.pdbx_seq_one_letter_code
_entity_poly.pdbx_strand_id
1 'polypeptide(L)'
;MRDPVPSSGLYYRSDHFNFAKVGIPALFTGSGVDNIQHGRAWGLKQVADYTKSRYHSPQDNFDAITDRSGMVEDVRLLFDMGYRLSMETSFPKWKEGSEFKAIREKK
;
A
#
# COMPACT_ATOMS: atom_id res chain seq x y z
N MET A 1 -6.76 -3.76 -7.24
CA MET A 1 -7.58 -2.56 -7.06
C MET A 1 -6.77 -1.34 -7.48
N ARG A 2 -7.36 -0.36 -8.18
CA ARG A 2 -6.65 0.90 -8.49
C ARG A 2 -6.60 1.78 -7.24
N ASP A 3 -5.57 2.61 -7.10
CA ASP A 3 -5.49 3.61 -6.03
C ASP A 3 -6.81 4.42 -6.01
N PRO A 4 -7.53 4.45 -4.87
CA PRO A 4 -8.80 5.15 -4.78
C PRO A 4 -8.66 6.68 -4.89
N VAL A 5 -7.47 7.25 -4.66
CA VAL A 5 -7.19 8.69 -4.73
C VAL A 5 -5.86 8.97 -5.46
N PRO A 6 -5.75 8.68 -6.78
CA PRO A 6 -4.47 8.76 -7.50
C PRO A 6 -3.83 10.15 -7.50
N SER A 7 -4.64 11.21 -7.43
CA SER A 7 -4.18 12.61 -7.37
C SER A 7 -3.35 12.93 -6.14
N SER A 8 -3.43 12.12 -5.08
CA SER A 8 -2.60 12.25 -3.88
C SER A 8 -1.14 11.84 -4.10
N GLY A 9 -0.86 11.07 -5.16
CA GLY A 9 0.48 10.63 -5.52
C GLY A 9 1.16 9.73 -4.47
N LEU A 10 0.39 8.98 -3.67
CA LEU A 10 0.90 8.21 -2.52
C LEU A 10 2.07 7.28 -2.86
N TYR A 11 2.01 6.62 -4.03
CA TYR A 11 3.09 5.75 -4.49
C TYR A 11 4.44 6.50 -4.61
N TYR A 12 4.44 7.78 -4.99
CA TYR A 12 5.67 8.54 -5.24
C TYR A 12 6.27 9.21 -3.99
N ARG A 13 5.66 9.03 -2.80
CA ARG A 13 6.03 9.75 -1.57
C ARG A 13 6.29 8.85 -0.36
N SER A 14 6.65 7.60 -0.61
CA SER A 14 7.06 6.64 0.41
C SER A 14 8.38 5.96 -0.01
N ASP A 15 9.06 5.31 0.93
CA ASP A 15 10.45 4.86 0.77
C ASP A 15 10.66 3.86 -0.37
N HIS A 16 9.66 3.01 -0.64
CA HIS A 16 9.67 2.04 -1.72
C HIS A 16 9.94 2.69 -3.10
N PHE A 17 9.56 3.96 -3.29
CA PHE A 17 9.75 4.68 -4.55
C PHE A 17 11.22 4.84 -4.92
N ASN A 18 12.13 5.01 -3.96
CA ASN A 18 13.55 5.16 -4.26
C ASN A 18 14.15 3.87 -4.85
N PHE A 19 13.61 2.69 -4.49
CA PHE A 19 13.95 1.43 -5.15
C PHE A 19 13.34 1.35 -6.56
N ALA A 20 12.08 1.77 -6.70
CA ALA A 20 11.40 1.78 -7.99
C ALA A 20 12.10 2.67 -9.03
N LYS A 21 12.57 3.85 -8.62
CA LYS A 21 13.34 4.80 -9.47
C LYS A 21 14.55 4.17 -10.14
N VAL A 22 15.18 3.18 -9.50
CA VAL A 22 16.38 2.49 -10.02
C VAL A 22 16.07 1.11 -10.60
N GLY A 23 14.78 0.83 -10.84
CA GLY A 23 14.27 -0.36 -11.50
C GLY A 23 14.01 -1.56 -10.58
N ILE A 24 14.24 -1.46 -9.27
CA ILE A 24 13.97 -2.57 -8.35
C ILE A 24 12.44 -2.67 -8.16
N PRO A 25 11.79 -3.82 -8.48
CA PRO A 25 10.37 -4.02 -8.26
C PRO A 25 9.98 -3.71 -6.81
N ALA A 26 8.98 -2.85 -6.65
CA ALA A 26 8.55 -2.36 -5.35
C ALA A 26 7.03 -2.47 -5.21
N LEU A 27 6.58 -2.70 -3.98
CA LEU A 27 5.17 -2.75 -3.62
C LEU A 27 4.87 -1.64 -2.62
N PHE A 28 3.74 -0.98 -2.81
CA PHE A 28 3.14 -0.08 -1.84
C PHE A 28 1.76 -0.61 -1.46
N THR A 29 1.57 -0.90 -0.18
CA THR A 29 0.28 -1.26 0.40
C THR A 29 -0.27 -0.06 1.16
N GLY A 30 -1.57 0.19 1.03
CA GLY A 30 -2.27 1.22 1.79
C GLY A 30 -3.63 0.70 2.22
N SER A 31 -4.23 1.36 3.22
CA SER A 31 -5.55 1.01 3.72
C SER A 31 -6.58 1.14 2.59
N GLY A 32 -7.16 0.00 2.18
CA GLY A 32 -8.22 -0.02 1.17
C GLY A 32 -9.48 0.72 1.63
N VAL A 33 -10.39 1.01 0.69
CA VAL A 33 -11.65 1.72 0.97
C VAL A 33 -12.89 0.82 0.85
N ASP A 34 -12.75 -0.38 0.31
CA ASP A 34 -13.86 -1.33 0.18
C ASP A 34 -13.99 -2.13 1.48
N ASN A 35 -14.66 -1.55 2.48
CA ASN A 35 -14.88 -2.21 3.76
C ASN A 35 -15.84 -3.41 3.59
N ILE A 36 -15.50 -4.55 4.21
CA ILE A 36 -16.24 -5.82 4.05
C ILE A 36 -17.67 -5.73 4.61
N GLN A 37 -17.87 -5.02 5.72
CA GLN A 37 -19.17 -4.94 6.40
C GLN A 37 -20.02 -3.75 5.93
N HIS A 38 -19.39 -2.60 5.70
CA HIS A 38 -20.06 -1.32 5.47
C HIS A 38 -19.93 -0.81 4.03
N GLY A 39 -19.12 -1.48 3.20
CA GLY A 39 -18.92 -1.14 1.80
C GLY A 39 -18.06 0.11 1.55
N ARG A 40 -17.91 0.42 0.25
CA ARG A 40 -17.00 1.45 -0.25
C ARG A 40 -17.28 2.87 0.24
N ALA A 41 -18.55 3.27 0.22
CA ALA A 41 -18.94 4.63 0.58
C ALA A 41 -18.57 4.97 2.03
N TRP A 42 -18.72 4.00 2.93
CA TRP A 42 -18.28 4.12 4.31
C TRP A 42 -16.75 4.25 4.39
N GLY A 43 -15.99 3.37 3.72
CA GLY A 43 -14.52 3.42 3.78
C GLY A 43 -13.93 4.72 3.21
N LEU A 44 -14.51 5.27 2.13
CA LEU A 44 -14.13 6.59 1.60
C LEU A 44 -14.34 7.70 2.64
N LYS A 45 -15.46 7.67 3.38
CA LYS A 45 -15.71 8.62 4.47
C LYS A 45 -14.68 8.48 5.59
N GLN A 46 -14.36 7.25 6.00
CA GLN A 46 -13.37 7.01 7.05
C GLN A 46 -11.98 7.53 6.68
N VAL A 47 -11.54 7.28 5.44
CA VAL A 47 -10.24 7.78 4.93
C VAL A 47 -10.23 9.30 4.87
N ALA A 48 -11.31 9.93 4.41
CA ALA A 48 -11.44 11.38 4.39
C ALA A 48 -11.38 11.98 5.80
N ASP A 49 -12.12 11.41 6.76
CA ASP A 49 -12.15 11.85 8.14
C ASP A 49 -10.77 11.66 8.83
N TYR A 50 -10.10 10.53 8.60
CA TYR A 50 -8.73 10.31 9.10
C TYR A 50 -7.74 11.34 8.52
N THR A 51 -7.75 11.53 7.20
CA THR A 51 -6.83 12.43 6.50
C THR A 51 -7.00 13.87 6.95
N LYS A 52 -8.25 14.30 7.18
CA LYS A 52 -8.58 15.68 7.57
C LYS A 52 -8.30 15.97 9.04
N SER A 53 -8.58 15.02 9.93
CA SER A 53 -8.68 15.30 11.37
C SER A 53 -7.61 14.63 12.23
N ARG A 54 -6.85 13.67 11.70
CA ARG A 54 -5.91 12.85 12.49
C ARG A 54 -4.52 12.78 11.87
N TYR A 55 -4.43 12.61 10.56
CA TYR A 55 -3.14 12.45 9.88
C TYR A 55 -2.18 13.63 10.17
N HIS A 56 -0.94 13.32 10.56
CA HIS A 56 0.08 14.30 10.95
C HIS A 56 -0.33 15.25 12.10
N SER A 57 -1.18 14.79 13.02
CA SER A 57 -1.58 15.57 14.18
C SER A 57 -1.42 14.80 15.50
N PRO A 58 -1.50 15.46 16.67
CA PRO A 58 -1.53 14.81 17.98
C PRO A 58 -2.75 13.92 18.23
N GLN A 59 -3.64 13.74 17.24
CA GLN A 59 -4.76 12.82 17.30
C GLN A 59 -4.45 11.49 16.58
N ASP A 60 -3.28 11.38 15.92
CA ASP A 60 -2.77 10.14 15.32
C ASP A 60 -2.20 9.21 16.39
N ASN A 61 -3.08 8.71 17.26
CA ASN A 61 -2.73 7.99 18.48
C ASN A 61 -3.33 6.59 18.47
N PHE A 62 -2.81 5.73 19.34
CA PHE A 62 -3.44 4.44 19.59
C PHE A 62 -4.86 4.60 20.15
N ASP A 63 -5.80 3.85 19.57
CA ASP A 63 -7.20 3.81 19.99
C ASP A 63 -7.69 2.37 20.25
N ALA A 64 -8.02 2.02 21.50
CA ALA A 64 -8.38 0.65 21.87
C ALA A 64 -9.68 0.12 21.22
N ILE A 65 -10.58 0.99 20.76
CA ILE A 65 -11.90 0.56 20.23
C ILE A 65 -11.89 0.28 18.72
N THR A 66 -10.87 0.74 17.99
CA THR A 66 -10.78 0.52 16.55
C THR A 66 -10.52 -0.96 16.23
N ASP A 67 -11.35 -1.54 15.36
CA ASP A 67 -11.10 -2.88 14.81
C ASP A 67 -9.80 -2.90 14.00
N ARG A 68 -8.93 -3.87 14.28
CA ARG A 68 -7.62 -4.05 13.67
C ARG A 68 -7.50 -5.35 12.87
N SER A 69 -8.61 -6.05 12.66
CA SER A 69 -8.66 -7.28 11.88
C SER A 69 -7.98 -7.12 10.51
N GLY A 70 -8.25 -6.03 9.79
CA GLY A 70 -7.60 -5.71 8.52
C GLY A 70 -6.08 -5.50 8.61
N MET A 71 -5.57 -4.90 9.70
CA MET A 71 -4.12 -4.77 9.90
C MET A 71 -3.44 -6.14 10.07
N VAL A 72 -4.13 -7.08 10.73
CA VAL A 72 -3.63 -8.45 10.88
C VAL A 72 -3.60 -9.17 9.52
N GLU A 73 -4.59 -8.94 8.67
CA GLU A 73 -4.61 -9.46 7.30
C GLU A 73 -3.45 -8.90 6.45
N ASP A 74 -3.19 -7.59 6.53
CA ASP A 74 -2.06 -6.95 5.85
C ASP A 74 -0.72 -7.53 6.29
N VAL A 75 -0.52 -7.73 7.61
CA VAL A 75 0.71 -8.33 8.15
C VAL A 75 0.90 -9.76 7.65
N ARG A 76 -0.17 -10.57 7.63
CA ARG A 76 -0.12 -11.93 7.10
C ARG A 76 0.23 -11.94 5.61
N LEU A 77 -0.40 -11.07 4.82
CA LEU A 77 -0.12 -10.94 3.38
C LEU A 77 1.36 -10.60 3.13
N LEU A 78 1.90 -9.61 3.84
CA LEU A 78 3.29 -9.18 3.68
C LEU A 78 4.27 -10.27 4.14
N PHE A 79 3.95 -10.98 5.22
CA PHE A 79 4.73 -12.12 5.68
C PHE A 79 4.75 -13.24 4.65
N ASP A 80 3.59 -13.68 4.17
CA ASP A 80 3.47 -14.76 3.19
C ASP A 80 4.22 -14.43 1.89
N MET A 81 4.09 -13.19 1.42
CA MET A 81 4.84 -12.70 0.26
C MET A 81 6.35 -12.75 0.51
N GLY A 82 6.82 -12.20 1.63
CA GLY A 82 8.24 -12.18 1.97
C GLY A 82 8.82 -13.59 2.14
N TYR A 83 8.09 -14.47 2.84
CA TYR A 83 8.46 -15.87 3.03
C TYR A 83 8.57 -16.60 1.70
N ARG A 84 7.56 -16.46 0.83
CA ARG A 84 7.58 -17.04 -0.51
C ARG A 84 8.78 -16.56 -1.33
N LEU A 85 9.03 -15.25 -1.35
CA LEU A 85 10.18 -14.68 -2.08
C LEU A 85 11.52 -15.16 -1.51
N SER A 86 11.61 -15.41 -0.21
CA SER A 86 12.82 -15.96 0.42
C SER A 86 13.12 -17.41 0.02
N MET A 87 12.10 -18.14 -0.43
CA MET A 87 12.18 -19.56 -0.78
C MET A 87 12.22 -19.82 -2.28
N GLU A 88 12.03 -18.81 -3.12
CA GLU A 88 12.08 -18.92 -4.57
C GLU A 88 13.38 -18.35 -5.13
N THR A 89 13.80 -18.86 -6.29
CA THR A 89 14.90 -18.27 -7.09
C THR A 89 14.39 -17.27 -8.13
N SER A 90 13.06 -17.15 -8.24
CA SER A 90 12.42 -16.22 -9.16
C SER A 90 12.64 -14.78 -8.69
N PHE A 91 12.95 -13.87 -9.62
CA PHE A 91 13.05 -12.45 -9.31
C PHE A 91 11.76 -11.74 -9.73
N PRO A 92 11.13 -10.92 -8.86
CA PRO A 92 9.94 -10.17 -9.22
C PRO A 92 10.13 -9.34 -10.49
N LYS A 93 9.05 -9.18 -11.26
CA LYS A 93 9.06 -8.36 -12.49
C LYS A 93 8.05 -7.22 -12.37
N TRP A 94 8.34 -6.12 -13.04
CA TRP A 94 7.36 -5.07 -13.23
C TRP A 94 6.22 -5.55 -14.12
N LYS A 95 5.02 -5.01 -13.88
CA LYS A 95 3.86 -5.21 -14.77
C LYS A 95 4.11 -4.52 -16.11
N GLU A 96 3.49 -5.05 -17.15
CA GLU A 96 3.46 -4.40 -18.46
C GLU A 96 2.91 -2.98 -18.35
N GLY A 97 3.52 -2.04 -19.07
CA GLY A 97 3.15 -0.62 -19.03
C GLY A 97 3.58 0.15 -17.78
N SER A 98 4.28 -0.48 -16.82
CA SER A 98 4.90 0.26 -15.72
C SER A 98 6.04 1.13 -16.23
N GLU A 99 6.06 2.41 -15.83
CA GLU A 99 7.16 3.34 -16.15
C GLU A 99 8.54 2.86 -15.65
N PHE A 100 8.57 2.03 -14.61
CA PHE A 100 9.80 1.49 -14.04
C PHE A 100 10.32 0.24 -14.76
N LYS A 101 9.50 -0.41 -15.59
CA LYS A 101 9.86 -1.63 -16.32
C LYS A 101 11.06 -1.38 -17.24
N ALA A 102 11.00 -0.32 -18.06
CA ALA A 102 12.06 0.02 -18.99
C ALA A 102 13.39 0.36 -18.29
N ILE A 103 13.35 0.89 -17.06
CA ILE A 103 14.56 1.15 -16.26
C ILE A 103 15.19 -0.17 -15.81
N ARG A 104 14.37 -1.15 -15.40
CA ARG A 104 14.84 -2.48 -14.98
C ARG A 104 15.47 -3.27 -16.13
N GLU A 105 14.86 -3.22 -17.31
CA GLU A 105 15.28 -4.01 -18.48
C GLU A 105 16.51 -3.45 -19.18
N LYS A 106 16.89 -2.20 -18.91
CA LYS A 106 18.17 -1.62 -19.36
C LYS A 106 19.38 -2.12 -18.55
N LYS A 107 19.16 -2.86 -17.46
CA LYS A 107 20.21 -3.47 -16.63
C LYS A 107 20.30 -4.96 -16.91
#